data_AF-A0A6J6CNE7-F1
#
_entry.id   AF-A0A6J6CNE7-F1
#
_cell.length_a   1.000
_cell.length_b   1.000
_cell.length_c   1.000
_cell.angle_alpha   90.00
_cell.angle_beta   90.00
_cell.angle_gamma   90.00
#
_symmetry.space_group_name_H-M   'P 1'
#
loop_
_entity.id
_entity.type
_entity.pdbx_description
1 polymer ?
#
loop_
_entity_poly.entity_id
_entity_poly.type
_entity_poly.pdbx_seq_one_letter_code
_entity_poly.pdbx_strand_id
1 'polypeptide(L)'
;MNYKALFAEFLGTALLVTAVVGSGIMGSNLSGDLLVALIANTVATVLALGILILTLGPVSGAHFNPVVSIALAVDQRFKAASVAPYLVAQFVGAITGAILANVMFGSEAIQVSSKGMPGDGAVIGEVVATAGLVFIILNLIQTKRSDLIPVAVPAWIGAGYFFTSSTSFANPAATVGRIFSDSFAGIGPQAVPSFVIAQLLGAALGIVLAKVFASSKK
;
A
#
# COMPACT_ATOMS: atom_id res chain seq x y z
N MET A 1 6.50 23.79 0.02
CA MET A 1 5.84 22.48 -0.10
C MET A 1 4.61 22.63 -0.98
N ASN A 2 4.40 21.78 -1.98
CA ASN A 2 3.30 21.94 -2.93
C ASN A 2 2.02 21.33 -2.36
N TYR A 3 1.02 22.15 -2.04
CA TYR A 3 -0.27 21.70 -1.50
C TYR A 3 -1.00 20.74 -2.46
N LYS A 4 -0.80 20.88 -3.78
CA LYS A 4 -1.35 19.96 -4.78
C LYS A 4 -0.78 18.55 -4.62
N ALA A 5 0.50 18.44 -4.30
CA ALA A 5 1.15 17.14 -4.08
C ALA A 5 0.62 16.47 -2.81
N LEU A 6 0.43 17.23 -1.72
CA LEU A 6 -0.15 16.69 -0.49
C LEU A 6 -1.60 16.24 -0.70
N PHE A 7 -2.40 17.02 -1.44
CA PHE A 7 -3.76 16.63 -1.76
C PHE A 7 -3.80 15.40 -2.67
N ALA A 8 -2.89 15.29 -3.64
CA ALA A 8 -2.77 14.10 -4.48
C ALA A 8 -2.39 12.85 -3.66
N GLU A 9 -1.50 12.96 -2.68
CA GLU A 9 -1.19 11.85 -1.76
C GLU A 9 -2.39 11.45 -0.90
N PHE A 10 -3.09 12.43 -0.33
CA PHE A 10 -4.32 12.19 0.42
C PHE A 10 -5.39 11.50 -0.44
N LEU A 11 -5.69 12.06 -1.62
CA LEU A 11 -6.72 11.55 -2.51
C LEU A 11 -6.37 10.17 -3.05
N GLY A 12 -5.11 9.97 -3.46
CA GLY A 12 -4.64 8.70 -3.98
C GLY A 12 -4.68 7.60 -2.92
N THR A 13 -4.21 7.86 -1.69
CA THR A 13 -4.32 6.87 -0.60
C THR A 13 -5.78 6.62 -0.20
N ALA A 14 -6.63 7.65 -0.18
CA ALA A 14 -8.05 7.48 0.12
C ALA A 14 -8.77 6.60 -0.91
N LEU A 15 -8.59 6.88 -2.20
CA LEU A 15 -9.21 6.09 -3.27
C LEU A 15 -8.64 4.66 -3.32
N LEU A 16 -7.34 4.49 -3.07
CA LEU A 16 -6.73 3.17 -2.98
C LEU A 16 -7.35 2.34 -1.85
N VAL A 17 -7.44 2.88 -0.63
CA VAL A 17 -8.03 2.15 0.50
C VAL A 17 -9.54 1.95 0.31
N THR A 18 -10.24 2.90 -0.32
CA THR A 18 -11.65 2.74 -0.70
C THR A 18 -11.83 1.53 -1.63
N ALA A 19 -10.97 1.41 -2.65
CA ALA A 19 -11.00 0.28 -3.59
C ALA A 19 -10.69 -1.05 -2.89
N VAL A 20 -9.66 -1.09 -2.04
CA VAL A 20 -9.27 -2.29 -1.27
C VAL A 20 -10.40 -2.75 -0.34
N VAL A 21 -10.97 -1.84 0.46
CA VAL A 21 -12.03 -2.20 1.42
C VAL A 21 -13.33 -2.52 0.71
N GLY A 22 -13.78 -1.65 -0.21
CA GLY A 22 -15.04 -1.79 -0.92
C GLY A 22 -15.10 -3.05 -1.79
N SER A 23 -14.02 -3.40 -2.49
CA SER A 23 -13.96 -4.65 -3.27
C SER A 23 -13.97 -5.89 -2.38
N GLY A 24 -13.39 -5.83 -1.18
CA GLY A 24 -13.48 -6.88 -0.18
C GLY A 24 -14.90 -7.09 0.32
N ILE A 25 -15.61 -6.01 0.67
CA ILE A 25 -17.02 -6.06 1.08
C ILE A 25 -17.89 -6.64 -0.03
N MET A 26 -17.77 -6.11 -1.26
CA MET A 26 -18.55 -6.59 -2.41
C MET A 26 -18.28 -8.06 -2.71
N GLY A 27 -17.01 -8.45 -2.74
CA GLY A 27 -16.60 -9.84 -2.99
C GLY A 27 -17.22 -10.79 -1.97
N SER A 28 -17.11 -10.48 -0.68
CA SER A 28 -17.71 -11.29 0.39
C SER A 28 -19.23 -11.34 0.32
N ASN A 29 -19.91 -10.23 0.04
CA ASN A 29 -21.36 -10.16 -0.04
C ASN A 29 -21.94 -10.99 -1.19
N LEU A 30 -21.23 -11.05 -2.33
CA LEU A 30 -21.73 -11.74 -3.53
C LEU A 30 -21.38 -13.23 -3.56
N SER A 31 -20.19 -13.64 -3.11
CA SER A 31 -19.74 -15.02 -3.27
C SER A 31 -19.94 -15.89 -2.03
N GLY A 32 -19.79 -15.34 -0.82
CA GLY A 32 -19.58 -16.13 0.40
C GLY A 32 -18.30 -17.00 0.38
N ASP A 33 -17.53 -16.96 -0.70
CA ASP A 33 -16.31 -17.74 -0.93
C ASP A 33 -15.07 -16.85 -0.80
N LEU A 34 -14.14 -17.29 0.05
CA LEU A 34 -12.95 -16.52 0.41
C LEU A 34 -12.01 -16.30 -0.78
N LEU A 35 -11.84 -17.29 -1.65
CA LEU A 35 -10.95 -17.19 -2.80
C LEU A 35 -11.54 -16.23 -3.84
N VAL A 36 -12.84 -16.29 -4.10
CA VAL A 36 -13.52 -15.35 -5.01
C VAL A 36 -13.44 -13.92 -4.48
N ALA A 37 -13.66 -13.71 -3.18
CA ALA A 37 -13.52 -12.40 -2.55
C ALA A 37 -12.07 -11.87 -2.65
N LEU A 38 -11.08 -12.74 -2.43
CA LEU A 38 -9.67 -12.40 -2.60
C LEU A 38 -9.37 -11.99 -4.06
N ILE A 39 -9.79 -12.77 -5.05
CA ILE A 39 -9.56 -12.47 -6.47
C ILE A 39 -10.20 -11.11 -6.86
N ALA A 40 -11.45 -10.88 -6.45
CA ALA A 40 -12.14 -9.61 -6.71
C ALA A 40 -11.38 -8.43 -6.09
N ASN A 41 -10.90 -8.60 -4.85
CA ASN A 41 -10.10 -7.60 -4.16
C ASN A 41 -8.77 -7.33 -4.86
N THR A 42 -8.06 -8.38 -5.28
CA THR A 42 -6.79 -8.26 -5.99
C THR A 42 -6.96 -7.47 -7.27
N VAL A 43 -7.93 -7.86 -8.12
CA VAL A 43 -8.15 -7.21 -9.42
C VAL A 43 -8.50 -5.73 -9.23
N ALA A 44 -9.43 -5.41 -8.33
CA ALA A 44 -9.80 -4.03 -8.05
C ALA A 44 -8.63 -3.20 -7.54
N THR A 45 -7.82 -3.76 -6.62
CA THR A 45 -6.65 -3.08 -6.04
C THR A 45 -5.58 -2.82 -7.09
N VAL A 46 -5.27 -3.80 -7.95
CA VAL A 46 -4.27 -3.66 -9.02
C VAL A 46 -4.68 -2.58 -10.01
N LEU A 47 -5.93 -2.60 -10.47
CA LEU A 47 -6.44 -1.61 -11.42
C LEU A 47 -6.48 -0.22 -10.81
N ALA A 48 -7.01 -0.08 -9.59
CA ALA A 48 -7.06 1.20 -8.89
C ALA A 48 -5.66 1.77 -8.67
N LEU A 49 -4.73 0.98 -8.13
CA LEU A 49 -3.36 1.43 -7.86
C LEU A 49 -2.66 1.88 -9.15
N GLY A 50 -2.77 1.12 -10.24
CA GLY A 50 -2.16 1.49 -11.52
C GLY A 50 -2.71 2.80 -12.08
N ILE A 51 -4.04 2.96 -12.08
CA ILE A 51 -4.70 4.19 -12.55
C ILE A 51 -4.31 5.38 -11.67
N LEU A 52 -4.28 5.22 -10.35
CA LEU A 52 -3.92 6.29 -9.42
C LEU A 52 -2.46 6.72 -9.61
N ILE A 53 -1.53 5.77 -9.79
CA ILE A 53 -0.13 6.10 -10.08
C ILE A 53 0.00 6.82 -11.43
N LEU A 54 -0.68 6.33 -12.48
CA LEU A 54 -0.67 6.96 -13.81
C LEU A 54 -1.17 8.41 -13.77
N THR A 55 -2.24 8.66 -13.01
CA THR A 55 -2.96 9.95 -13.03
C THR A 55 -2.37 10.98 -12.07
N LEU A 56 -1.97 10.56 -10.87
CA LEU A 56 -1.49 11.45 -9.81
C LEU A 56 0.04 11.44 -9.66
N GLY A 57 0.73 10.47 -10.27
CA GLY A 57 2.19 10.40 -10.31
C GLY A 57 2.86 11.69 -10.80
N PRO A 58 2.39 12.31 -11.91
CA PRO A 58 2.92 13.60 -12.37
C PRO A 58 2.75 14.76 -11.37
N VAL A 59 1.87 14.64 -10.37
CA VAL A 59 1.58 15.70 -9.39
C VAL A 59 2.39 15.53 -8.10
N SER A 60 2.43 14.32 -7.52
CA SER A 60 3.08 14.06 -6.22
C SER A 60 4.22 13.06 -6.25
N GLY A 61 4.40 12.33 -7.35
CA GLY A 61 5.19 11.09 -7.39
C GLY A 61 4.39 9.84 -7.03
N ALA A 62 3.12 9.99 -6.64
CA ALA A 62 2.20 8.90 -6.30
C ALA A 62 2.80 7.87 -5.31
N HIS A 63 3.31 8.35 -4.17
CA HIS A 63 3.91 7.45 -3.19
C HIS A 63 2.82 6.60 -2.53
N PHE A 64 1.74 7.25 -2.09
CA PHE A 64 0.57 6.69 -1.39
C PHE A 64 0.88 5.78 -0.20
N ASN A 65 2.13 5.84 0.26
CA ASN A 65 2.73 4.84 1.13
C ASN A 65 3.91 5.46 1.91
N PRO A 66 3.89 5.37 3.24
CA PRO A 66 4.97 5.85 4.09
C PRO A 66 6.33 5.22 3.77
N VAL A 67 6.40 3.90 3.55
CA VAL A 67 7.70 3.24 3.30
C VAL A 67 8.30 3.65 1.96
N VAL A 68 7.48 3.93 0.94
CA VAL A 68 7.93 4.43 -0.36
C VAL A 68 8.48 5.85 -0.20
N SER A 69 7.77 6.72 0.53
CA SER A 69 8.21 8.09 0.80
C SER A 69 9.54 8.14 1.54
N ILE A 70 9.70 7.27 2.54
CA ILE A 70 10.95 7.14 3.31
C ILE A 70 12.07 6.58 2.42
N ALA A 71 11.83 5.50 1.67
CA ALA A 71 12.83 4.88 0.83
C ALA A 71 13.37 5.83 -0.25
N LEU A 72 12.48 6.60 -0.91
CA LEU A 72 12.89 7.60 -1.88
C LEU A 72 13.67 8.75 -1.25
N ALA A 73 13.37 9.14 0.00
CA ALA A 73 14.16 10.14 0.72
C ALA A 73 15.56 9.61 1.08
N VAL A 74 15.65 8.34 1.52
CA VAL A 74 16.93 7.67 1.80
C VAL A 74 17.78 7.51 0.53
N ASP A 75 17.17 7.23 -0.61
CA ASP A 75 17.84 7.17 -1.93
C ASP A 75 18.10 8.56 -2.53
N GLN A 76 17.82 9.65 -1.79
CA GLN A 76 17.99 11.05 -2.25
C GLN A 76 17.18 11.42 -3.50
N ARG A 77 16.12 10.66 -3.80
CA ARG A 77 15.14 10.92 -4.87
C ARG A 77 13.98 11.78 -4.42
N PHE A 78 13.83 11.97 -3.11
CA PHE A 78 12.76 12.77 -2.51
C PHE A 78 13.31 13.65 -1.38
N LYS A 79 12.76 14.85 -1.21
CA LYS A 79 13.22 15.78 -0.17
C LYS A 79 12.82 15.28 1.22
N ALA A 80 13.81 15.07 2.10
CA ALA A 80 13.56 14.59 3.46
C ALA A 80 12.53 15.44 4.23
N ALA A 81 12.57 16.76 4.08
CA ALA A 81 11.59 17.68 4.70
C ALA A 81 10.13 17.50 4.21
N SER A 82 9.92 16.80 3.10
CA SER A 82 8.58 16.50 2.55
C SER A 82 8.02 15.16 3.02
N VAL A 83 8.82 14.32 3.70
CA VAL A 83 8.40 12.99 4.17
C VAL A 83 7.27 13.10 5.20
N ALA A 84 7.46 13.83 6.30
CA ALA A 84 6.44 13.90 7.35
C ALA A 84 5.08 14.44 6.85
N PRO A 85 5.02 15.49 6.01
CA PRO A 85 3.77 15.94 5.41
C PRO A 85 3.09 14.91 4.49
N TYR A 86 3.87 14.15 3.72
CA TYR A 86 3.34 13.05 2.90
C TYR A 86 2.75 11.94 3.77
N LEU A 87 3.46 11.55 4.84
CA LEU A 87 2.97 10.55 5.80
C LEU A 87 1.62 10.97 6.39
N VAL A 88 1.49 12.22 6.84
CA VAL A 88 0.21 12.73 7.37
C VAL A 88 -0.90 12.64 6.33
N ALA A 89 -0.65 13.09 5.09
CA ALA A 89 -1.64 13.01 4.01
C ALA A 89 -2.06 11.56 3.72
N GLN A 90 -1.10 10.63 3.69
CA GLN A 90 -1.34 9.21 3.44
C GLN A 90 -2.15 8.56 4.56
N PHE A 91 -1.80 8.78 5.83
CA PHE A 91 -2.55 8.22 6.96
C PHE A 91 -3.99 8.76 7.01
N VAL A 92 -4.17 10.07 6.86
CA VAL A 92 -5.50 10.69 6.85
C VAL A 92 -6.30 10.19 5.65
N GLY A 93 -5.66 10.05 4.48
CA GLY A 93 -6.25 9.48 3.28
C GLY A 93 -6.72 8.05 3.50
N ALA A 94 -5.87 7.18 4.05
CA ALA A 94 -6.19 5.78 4.29
C ALA A 94 -7.39 5.60 5.23
N ILE A 95 -7.44 6.35 6.32
CA ILE A 95 -8.57 6.34 7.27
C ILE A 95 -9.84 6.80 6.56
N THR A 96 -9.77 7.91 5.81
CA THR A 96 -10.90 8.45 5.05
C THR A 96 -11.42 7.44 4.03
N GLY A 97 -10.52 6.73 3.35
CA GLY A 97 -10.87 5.72 2.34
C GLY A 97 -11.60 4.51 2.93
N ALA A 98 -11.16 4.02 4.09
CA ALA A 98 -11.85 2.93 4.78
C ALA A 98 -13.27 3.34 5.23
N ILE A 99 -13.40 4.54 5.81
CA ILE A 99 -14.70 5.10 6.22
C ILE A 99 -15.61 5.28 5.00
N LEU A 100 -15.09 5.83 3.91
CA LEU A 100 -15.85 6.04 2.68
C LEU A 100 -16.37 4.71 2.11
N ALA A 101 -15.53 3.67 2.07
CA ALA A 101 -15.97 2.34 1.65
C ALA A 101 -17.08 1.80 2.54
N ASN A 102 -16.98 1.89 3.87
CA ASN A 102 -18.05 1.43 4.76
C ASN A 102 -19.38 2.13 4.46
N VAL A 103 -19.35 3.47 4.31
CA VAL A 103 -20.53 4.28 4.00
C VAL A 103 -21.14 3.90 2.65
N MET A 104 -20.32 3.67 1.61
CA MET A 104 -20.79 3.23 0.29
C MET A 104 -21.58 1.92 0.33
N PHE A 105 -21.30 1.05 1.31
CA PHE A 105 -21.97 -0.24 1.49
C PHE A 105 -23.00 -0.24 2.63
N GLY A 106 -23.31 0.92 3.22
CA GLY A 106 -24.32 1.04 4.28
C GLY A 106 -23.88 0.50 5.65
N SER A 107 -22.59 0.23 5.84
CA SER A 107 -22.02 -0.15 7.14
C SER A 107 -21.83 1.09 8.03
N GLU A 108 -21.54 0.87 9.33
CA GLU A 108 -21.11 1.94 10.22
C GLU A 108 -19.88 2.65 9.66
N ALA A 109 -19.90 4.00 9.63
CA ALA A 109 -18.83 4.80 9.06
C ALA A 109 -17.47 4.45 9.68
N ILE A 110 -17.42 4.37 11.01
CA ILE A 110 -16.24 3.98 11.78
C ILE A 110 -16.53 2.61 12.39
N GLN A 111 -15.95 1.56 11.81
CA GLN A 111 -16.11 0.19 12.29
C GLN A 111 -14.73 -0.39 12.64
N VAL A 112 -14.34 -0.33 13.91
CA VAL A 112 -13.02 -0.83 14.33
C VAL A 112 -12.99 -2.36 14.19
N SER A 113 -11.99 -2.86 13.45
CA SER A 113 -11.87 -4.28 13.18
C SER A 113 -11.56 -5.08 14.44
N SER A 114 -12.28 -6.18 14.61
CA SER A 114 -12.14 -7.13 15.72
C SER A 114 -11.22 -8.30 15.39
N LYS A 115 -10.58 -8.30 14.21
CA LYS A 115 -9.72 -9.40 13.76
C LYS A 115 -8.57 -9.66 14.73
N GLY A 116 -8.27 -10.94 14.94
CA GLY A 116 -7.20 -11.40 15.83
C GLY A 116 -5.79 -11.13 15.30
N MET A 117 -4.80 -11.61 16.05
CA MET A 117 -3.40 -11.56 15.61
C MET A 117 -3.21 -12.46 14.38
N PRO A 118 -2.54 -11.96 13.32
CA PRO A 118 -2.16 -12.78 12.19
C PRO A 118 -1.04 -13.75 12.62
N GLY A 119 -0.93 -14.88 11.93
CA GLY A 119 0.17 -15.82 12.18
C GLY A 119 1.53 -15.25 11.77
N ASP A 120 2.62 -15.77 12.35
CA ASP A 120 4.00 -15.31 12.12
C ASP A 120 4.38 -15.25 10.63
N GLY A 121 3.85 -16.18 9.83
CA GLY A 121 4.06 -16.20 8.38
C GLY A 121 3.58 -14.92 7.69
N ALA A 122 2.51 -14.27 8.18
CA ALA A 122 2.02 -13.03 7.60
C ALA A 122 2.98 -11.86 7.87
N VAL A 123 3.61 -11.84 9.04
CA VAL A 123 4.64 -10.84 9.37
C VAL A 123 5.85 -10.99 8.43
N ILE A 124 6.30 -12.23 8.19
CA ILE A 124 7.35 -12.51 7.21
C ILE A 124 6.90 -12.11 5.79
N GLY A 125 5.65 -12.40 5.44
CA GLY A 125 5.03 -12.00 4.18
C GLY A 125 5.13 -10.49 3.93
N GLU A 126 4.88 -9.67 4.94
CA GLU A 126 5.01 -8.21 4.86
C GLU A 126 6.44 -7.73 4.64
N VAL A 127 7.44 -8.41 5.23
CA VAL A 127 8.86 -8.11 4.95
C VAL A 127 9.16 -8.36 3.46
N VAL A 128 8.78 -9.52 2.93
CA VAL A 128 9.05 -9.90 1.53
C VAL A 128 8.30 -9.00 0.56
N ALA A 129 7.01 -8.78 0.79
CA ALA A 129 6.19 -7.91 -0.03
C ALA A 129 6.77 -6.49 -0.09
N THR A 130 7.15 -5.93 1.06
CA THR A 130 7.67 -4.55 1.11
C THR A 130 9.07 -4.43 0.53
N ALA A 131 9.92 -5.44 0.74
CA ALA A 131 11.26 -5.49 0.15
C ALA A 131 11.20 -5.49 -1.37
N GLY A 132 10.36 -6.33 -1.97
CA GLY A 132 10.18 -6.36 -3.42
C GLY A 132 9.59 -5.06 -3.96
N LEU A 133 8.60 -4.47 -3.26
CA LEU A 133 7.99 -3.19 -3.65
C LEU A 133 9.05 -2.09 -3.75
N VAL A 134 9.82 -1.90 -2.68
CA VAL A 134 10.85 -0.85 -2.62
C VAL A 134 11.98 -1.13 -3.60
N PHE A 135 12.43 -2.39 -3.70
CA PHE A 135 13.44 -2.79 -4.68
C PHE A 135 13.01 -2.47 -6.12
N ILE A 136 11.79 -2.85 -6.51
CA ILE A 136 11.26 -2.62 -7.87
C ILE A 136 11.21 -1.13 -8.19
N ILE A 137 10.68 -0.30 -7.28
CA ILE A 137 10.60 1.15 -7.48
C ILE A 137 11.99 1.75 -7.69
N LEU A 138 12.93 1.49 -6.76
CA LEU A 138 14.28 2.06 -6.83
C LEU A 138 15.05 1.55 -8.04
N ASN A 139 14.96 0.25 -8.35
CA ASN A 139 15.64 -0.35 -9.49
C ASN A 139 15.10 0.20 -10.84
N LEU A 140 13.79 0.42 -10.96
CA LEU A 140 13.22 1.03 -12.17
C LEU A 140 13.67 2.48 -12.34
N ILE A 141 13.74 3.26 -11.26
CA ILE A 141 14.29 4.64 -11.29
C ILE A 141 15.76 4.61 -11.71
N GLN A 142 16.58 3.77 -11.07
CA GLN A 142 18.02 3.66 -11.35
C GLN A 142 18.31 3.21 -12.78
N THR A 143 17.49 2.30 -13.32
CA THR A 143 17.61 1.80 -14.69
C THR A 143 16.92 2.70 -15.73
N LYS A 144 16.45 3.90 -15.34
CA LYS A 144 15.77 4.88 -16.21
C LYS A 144 14.50 4.31 -16.89
N ARG A 145 13.76 3.47 -16.17
CA ARG A 145 12.50 2.84 -16.59
C ARG A 145 11.36 3.20 -15.65
N SER A 146 11.38 4.42 -15.11
CA SER A 146 10.34 4.92 -14.20
C SER A 146 8.95 4.91 -14.83
N ASP A 147 8.84 4.99 -16.15
CA ASP A 147 7.56 4.94 -16.88
C ASP A 147 6.84 3.59 -16.72
N LEU A 148 7.55 2.54 -16.27
CA LEU A 148 6.96 1.22 -15.98
C LEU A 148 6.46 1.07 -14.54
N ILE A 149 6.75 2.02 -13.64
CA ILE A 149 6.28 1.99 -12.24
C ILE A 149 4.76 1.81 -12.14
N PRO A 150 3.92 2.50 -12.93
CA PRO A 150 2.47 2.35 -12.85
C PRO A 150 1.95 0.96 -13.26
N VAL A 151 2.79 0.12 -13.88
CA VAL A 151 2.46 -1.27 -14.20
C VAL A 151 3.13 -2.23 -13.22
N ALA A 152 4.42 -2.03 -12.93
CA ALA A 152 5.23 -2.93 -12.12
C ALA A 152 4.81 -2.92 -10.64
N VAL A 153 4.49 -1.76 -10.07
CA VAL A 153 4.08 -1.65 -8.66
C VAL A 153 2.76 -2.37 -8.42
N PRO A 154 1.67 -2.11 -9.18
CA PRO A 154 0.44 -2.88 -9.02
C PRO A 154 0.63 -4.37 -9.30
N ALA A 155 1.41 -4.75 -10.31
CA ALA A 155 1.66 -6.17 -10.60
C ALA A 155 2.34 -6.89 -9.43
N TRP A 156 3.31 -6.25 -8.78
CA TRP A 156 3.96 -6.81 -7.59
C TRP A 156 2.99 -6.96 -6.41
N ILE A 157 2.20 -5.92 -6.11
CA ILE A 157 1.19 -5.98 -5.06
C ILE A 157 0.15 -7.06 -5.37
N GLY A 158 -0.33 -7.13 -6.62
CA GLY A 158 -1.29 -8.13 -7.07
C GLY A 158 -0.77 -9.56 -6.99
N ALA A 159 0.51 -9.79 -7.31
CA ALA A 159 1.14 -11.08 -7.06
C ALA A 159 1.21 -11.37 -5.54
N GLY A 160 1.55 -10.35 -4.75
CA GLY A 160 1.65 -10.43 -3.29
C GLY A 160 0.36 -10.88 -2.59
N TYR A 161 -0.81 -10.53 -3.14
CA TYR A 161 -2.10 -11.05 -2.68
C TYR A 161 -2.17 -12.58 -2.69
N PHE A 162 -1.44 -13.24 -3.59
CA PHE A 162 -1.46 -14.71 -3.75
C PHE A 162 -0.22 -15.41 -3.18
N PHE A 163 0.97 -14.80 -3.24
CA PHE A 163 2.20 -15.47 -2.77
C PHE A 163 2.53 -15.18 -1.30
N THR A 164 1.88 -14.20 -0.66
CA THR A 164 2.07 -13.92 0.77
C THR A 164 0.84 -14.31 1.57
N SER A 165 1.03 -14.85 2.78
CA SER A 165 -0.05 -15.16 3.70
C SER A 165 -0.69 -13.92 4.35
N SER A 166 -0.08 -12.73 4.19
CA SER A 166 -0.63 -11.45 4.65
C SER A 166 -1.51 -10.76 3.61
N THR A 167 -1.56 -11.24 2.36
CA THR A 167 -2.13 -10.53 1.20
C THR A 167 -1.40 -9.23 0.83
N SER A 168 -0.13 -9.07 1.21
CA SER A 168 0.77 -7.98 0.79
C SER A 168 0.21 -6.57 1.02
N PHE A 169 0.06 -6.16 2.28
CA PHE A 169 -0.35 -4.79 2.60
C PHE A 169 0.75 -3.81 2.17
N ALA A 170 2.01 -4.13 2.52
CA ALA A 170 3.23 -3.42 2.14
C ALA A 170 3.19 -1.89 2.33
N ASN A 171 2.31 -1.39 3.20
CA ASN A 171 1.95 0.02 3.31
C ASN A 171 1.44 0.35 4.73
N PRO A 172 2.21 1.09 5.55
CA PRO A 172 1.80 1.45 6.90
C PRO A 172 0.51 2.27 6.95
N ALA A 173 0.28 3.18 6.00
CA ALA A 173 -0.92 4.01 5.97
C ALA A 173 -2.16 3.15 5.67
N ALA A 174 -2.10 2.30 4.65
CA ALA A 174 -3.19 1.37 4.35
C ALA A 174 -3.44 0.38 5.50
N THR A 175 -2.38 -0.09 6.16
CA THR A 175 -2.48 -0.95 7.35
C THR A 175 -3.28 -0.27 8.47
N VAL A 176 -2.96 0.99 8.78
CA VAL A 176 -3.71 1.77 9.79
C VAL A 176 -5.14 2.09 9.32
N GLY A 177 -5.34 2.47 8.06
CA GLY A 177 -6.67 2.76 7.53
C GLY A 177 -7.61 1.56 7.63
N ARG A 178 -7.10 0.36 7.36
CA ARG A 178 -7.84 -0.92 7.44
C ARG A 178 -8.26 -1.31 8.86
N ILE A 179 -7.80 -0.62 9.90
CA ILE A 179 -8.36 -0.74 11.26
C ILE A 179 -9.82 -0.32 11.30
N PHE A 180 -10.20 0.68 10.49
CA PHE A 180 -11.52 1.32 10.55
C PHE A 180 -12.58 0.63 9.69
N SER A 181 -12.37 -0.63 9.30
CA SER A 181 -13.37 -1.47 8.64
C SER A 181 -13.24 -2.92 9.13
N ASP A 182 -14.30 -3.52 9.67
CA ASP A 182 -14.30 -4.94 10.08
C ASP A 182 -14.71 -5.88 8.94
N SER A 183 -14.23 -5.60 7.73
CA SER A 183 -14.53 -6.35 6.51
C SER A 183 -13.52 -7.46 6.24
N PHE A 184 -13.65 -8.16 5.10
CA PHE A 184 -12.60 -9.04 4.56
C PHE A 184 -11.23 -8.34 4.57
N ALA A 185 -11.20 -7.04 4.23
CA ALA A 185 -9.99 -6.24 4.24
C ALA A 185 -9.62 -5.69 5.63
N GLY A 186 -10.34 -5.94 6.72
CA GLY A 186 -9.96 -5.42 8.04
C GLY A 186 -8.61 -5.93 8.57
N ILE A 187 -8.04 -5.23 9.55
CA ILE A 187 -6.95 -5.71 10.43
C ILE A 187 -7.17 -5.20 11.86
N GLY A 188 -6.98 -6.07 12.85
CA GLY A 188 -7.10 -5.68 14.26
C GLY A 188 -6.02 -4.67 14.68
N PRO A 189 -6.36 -3.64 15.48
CA PRO A 189 -5.41 -2.62 15.96
C PRO A 189 -4.11 -3.19 16.56
N GLN A 190 -4.22 -4.31 17.28
CA GLN A 190 -3.14 -5.00 17.96
C GLN A 190 -2.11 -5.62 17.01
N ALA A 191 -2.49 -5.91 15.76
CA ALA A 191 -1.61 -6.49 14.75
C ALA A 191 -0.83 -5.43 13.95
N VAL A 192 -1.28 -4.17 13.99
CA VAL A 192 -0.70 -3.09 13.19
C VAL A 192 0.78 -2.85 13.51
N PRO A 193 1.24 -2.84 14.78
CA PRO A 193 2.65 -2.63 15.09
C PRO A 193 3.57 -3.66 14.43
N SER A 194 3.21 -4.95 14.43
CA SER A 194 4.06 -6.00 13.83
C SER A 194 4.13 -5.86 12.30
N PHE A 195 3.03 -5.48 11.66
CA PHE A 195 2.99 -5.22 10.22
C PHE A 195 3.83 -4.00 9.86
N VAL A 196 3.70 -2.88 10.59
CA VAL A 196 4.49 -1.67 10.33
C VAL A 196 5.98 -1.92 10.52
N ILE A 197 6.37 -2.66 11.57
CA ILE A 197 7.78 -3.04 11.79
C ILE A 197 8.28 -3.92 10.63
N ALA A 198 7.52 -4.94 10.23
CA ALA A 198 7.87 -5.80 9.11
C ALA A 198 8.02 -5.02 7.80
N GLN A 199 7.12 -4.07 7.53
CA GLN A 199 7.17 -3.21 6.35
C GLN A 199 8.42 -2.31 6.37
N LEU A 200 8.79 -1.74 7.53
CA LEU A 200 10.01 -0.95 7.66
C LEU A 200 11.28 -1.80 7.45
N LEU A 201 11.32 -3.02 7.99
CA LEU A 201 12.40 -3.98 7.75
C LEU A 201 12.49 -4.37 6.27
N GLY A 202 11.34 -4.64 5.64
CA GLY A 202 11.26 -4.92 4.22
C GLY A 202 11.76 -3.73 3.39
N ALA A 203 11.36 -2.50 3.73
CA ALA A 203 11.83 -1.31 3.04
C ALA A 203 13.36 -1.15 3.13
N ALA A 204 13.94 -1.37 4.31
CA ALA A 204 15.39 -1.36 4.49
C ALA A 204 16.09 -2.42 3.61
N LEU A 205 15.56 -3.65 3.58
CA LEU A 205 16.06 -4.72 2.72
C LEU A 205 15.95 -4.37 1.23
N GLY A 206 14.81 -3.81 0.80
CA GLY A 206 14.59 -3.37 -0.58
C GLY A 206 15.58 -2.29 -1.03
N ILE A 207 15.91 -1.34 -0.15
CA ILE A 207 16.95 -0.32 -0.41
C ILE A 207 18.32 -0.98 -0.56
N VAL A 208 18.68 -1.91 0.32
CA VAL A 208 19.96 -2.64 0.24
C VAL A 208 20.05 -3.42 -1.08
N LEU A 209 19.00 -4.17 -1.44
CA LEU A 209 18.95 -4.91 -2.70
C LEU A 209 19.11 -3.97 -3.91
N ALA A 210 18.42 -2.83 -3.92
CA ALA A 210 18.54 -1.87 -5.02
C ALA A 210 19.99 -1.38 -5.19
N LYS A 211 20.70 -1.11 -4.08
CA LYS A 211 22.12 -0.70 -4.11
C LYS A 211 23.05 -1.81 -4.62
N VAL A 212 22.80 -3.06 -4.24
CA VAL A 212 23.59 -4.22 -4.71
C VAL A 212 23.47 -4.34 -6.24
N PHE A 213 22.25 -4.25 -6.77
CA PHE A 213 22.00 -4.38 -8.21
C PHE A 213 22.30 -3.10 -9.02
N ALA A 214 22.53 -1.96 -8.38
CA ALA A 214 22.95 -0.72 -9.04
C ALA A 214 24.33 -0.82 -9.71
N SER A 215 25.19 -1.75 -9.24
CA SER A 215 26.64 -1.73 -9.51
C SER A 215 27.12 -2.59 -10.68
N SER A 216 26.25 -3.02 -11.59
CA SER A 216 26.62 -3.94 -12.69
C SER A 216 26.89 -3.28 -14.05
N LYS A 217 27.17 -1.98 -14.11
CA LYS A 217 27.75 -1.35 -15.31
C LYS A 217 29.22 -0.98 -15.03
N LYS A 218 30.11 -1.93 -15.29
CA LYS A 218 31.45 -1.62 -15.80
C LYS A 218 31.36 -1.52 -17.32
#